data_AF-A0A970FFQ5-F1
#
_entry.id   AF-A0A970FFQ5-F1
#
_cell.length_a   1.000
_cell.length_b   1.000
_cell.length_c   1.000
_cell.angle_alpha   90.00
_cell.angle_beta   90.00
_cell.angle_gamma   90.00
#
_symmetry.space_group_name_H-M   'P 1'
#
loop_
_entity.id
_entity.type
_entity.pdbx_description
1 polymer ?
#
loop_
_entity_poly.entity_id
_entity_poly.type
_entity_poly.pdbx_seq_one_letter_code
_entity_poly.pdbx_strand_id
1 'polypeptide(L)'
;MIFRVFTEKKGLAVEADELLGELTGYVGLKRLEGVRVLRRYDVEGVSREEFEEAVRTVLSDPRQDLTCPDLHLSEGERAFALEYLPGQFDQR
;
A
#
# COMPACT_ATOMS: atom_id res chain seq x y z
N MET A 1 9.63 -19.59 2.66
CA MET A 1 8.95 -18.72 3.66
C MET A 1 8.54 -17.47 2.91
N ILE A 2 7.32 -16.99 3.15
CA ILE A 2 6.83 -15.76 2.53
C ILE A 2 6.92 -14.65 3.58
N PHE A 3 7.61 -13.58 3.23
CA PHE A 3 7.64 -12.34 4.00
C PHE A 3 6.69 -11.33 3.40
N ARG A 4 6.01 -10.57 4.26
CA ARG A 4 5.04 -9.55 3.84
C ARG A 4 5.40 -8.20 4.45
N VAL A 5 5.27 -7.17 3.64
CA VAL A 5 5.30 -5.77 4.09
C VAL A 5 4.23 -4.97 3.38
N PHE A 6 3.64 -4.02 4.09
CA PHE A 6 2.79 -2.99 3.54
C PHE A 6 3.56 -1.67 3.56
N THR A 7 3.47 -0.90 2.48
CA THR A 7 4.07 0.44 2.39
C THR A 7 3.03 1.50 2.08
N GLU A 8 3.11 2.62 2.77
CA GLU A 8 2.16 3.75 2.67
C GLU A 8 2.91 5.08 2.61
N LYS A 9 2.48 6.01 1.76
CA LYS A 9 3.12 7.33 1.63
C LYS A 9 2.86 8.18 2.89
N LYS A 10 3.92 8.77 3.44
CA LYS A 10 3.91 9.68 4.58
C LYS A 10 3.75 11.13 4.14
N GLY A 11 2.71 11.81 4.59
CA GLY A 11 2.54 13.28 4.48
C GLY A 11 2.30 13.84 3.08
N LEU A 12 2.69 13.14 2.02
CA LEU A 12 2.44 13.48 0.61
C LEU A 12 1.72 12.31 -0.08
N ALA A 13 0.51 12.00 0.38
CA ALA A 13 -0.30 10.91 -0.15
C ALA A 13 -1.15 11.36 -1.35
N VAL A 14 -0.52 11.97 -2.35
CA VAL A 14 -1.19 12.55 -3.53
C VAL A 14 -2.15 11.55 -4.18
N GLU A 15 -1.71 10.29 -4.34
CA GLU A 15 -2.53 9.20 -4.88
C GLU A 15 -3.80 8.94 -4.06
N ALA A 16 -3.71 9.02 -2.73
CA ALA A 16 -4.86 8.82 -1.84
C ALA A 16 -5.80 10.03 -1.86
N ASP A 17 -5.26 11.25 -1.91
CA ASP A 17 -6.03 12.49 -1.98
C ASP A 17 -6.80 12.60 -3.30
N GLU A 18 -6.15 12.28 -4.42
CA GLU A 18 -6.78 12.20 -5.74
C GLU A 18 -7.90 11.16 -5.76
N LEU A 19 -7.63 9.95 -5.25
CA LEU A 19 -8.62 8.87 -5.19
C LEU A 19 -9.82 9.23 -4.28
N LEU A 20 -9.58 9.89 -3.15
CA LEU A 20 -10.66 10.39 -2.29
C LEU A 20 -11.54 11.40 -3.05
N GLY A 21 -10.92 12.31 -3.81
CA GLY A 21 -11.64 13.27 -4.66
C GLY A 21 -12.51 12.59 -5.72
N GLU A 22 -11.98 11.57 -6.41
CA GLU A 22 -12.73 10.80 -7.41
C GLU A 22 -13.88 10.01 -6.80
N LEU A 23 -13.64 9.33 -5.67
CA LEU A 23 -14.65 8.51 -4.99
C LEU A 23 -15.78 9.36 -4.42
N THR A 24 -15.47 10.52 -3.84
CA THR A 24 -16.48 11.42 -3.27
C THR A 24 -17.20 12.23 -4.35
N GLY A 25 -16.48 12.67 -5.39
CA GLY A 25 -17.00 13.53 -6.46
C GLY A 25 -17.69 12.75 -7.58
N TYR A 26 -16.96 11.88 -8.29
CA TYR A 26 -17.46 11.18 -9.47
C TYR A 26 -18.31 9.96 -9.12
N VAL A 27 -17.82 9.10 -8.21
CA VAL A 27 -18.56 7.91 -7.78
C VAL A 27 -19.71 8.26 -6.82
N GLY A 28 -19.59 9.38 -6.09
CA GLY A 28 -20.65 9.92 -5.25
C GLY A 28 -20.71 9.31 -3.84
N LEU A 29 -19.59 8.77 -3.33
CA LEU A 29 -19.47 8.27 -1.95
C LEU A 29 -19.37 9.42 -0.94
N LYS A 30 -20.43 10.20 -0.80
CA LYS A 30 -20.46 11.49 -0.06
C LYS A 30 -20.12 11.41 1.44
N ARG A 31 -20.13 10.23 2.04
CA ARG A 31 -19.80 10.01 3.45
C ARG A 31 -18.39 9.44 3.66
N LEU A 32 -17.60 9.28 2.61
CA LEU A 32 -16.23 8.82 2.71
C LEU A 32 -15.36 9.99 3.20
N GLU A 33 -14.73 9.83 4.35
CA GLU A 33 -13.96 10.88 5.02
C GLU A 33 -12.46 10.77 4.76
N GLY A 34 -11.99 9.61 4.32
CA GLY A 34 -10.58 9.37 4.07
C GLY A 34 -10.36 8.13 3.22
N VAL A 35 -9.22 8.11 2.55
CA VAL A 35 -8.71 6.98 1.77
C VAL A 35 -7.26 6.80 2.13
N ARG A 36 -6.83 5.54 2.21
CA ARG A 36 -5.43 5.16 2.34
C ARG A 36 -5.08 4.24 1.18
N VAL A 37 -3.92 4.45 0.60
CA VAL A 37 -3.39 3.59 -0.47
C VAL A 37 -2.13 2.94 0.03
N LEU A 38 -2.19 1.62 0.16
CA LEU A 38 -1.08 0.80 0.62
C LEU A 38 -0.66 -0.16 -0.48
N ARG A 39 0.66 -0.32 -0.64
CA ARG A 39 1.24 -1.36 -1.49
C ARG A 39 1.57 -2.57 -0.61
N ARG A 40 1.15 -3.76 -1.01
CA ARG A 40 1.45 -5.02 -0.31
C ARG A 40 2.47 -5.79 -1.13
N TYR A 41 3.62 -6.08 -0.54
CA TYR A 41 4.66 -6.91 -1.15
C TYR A 41 4.73 -8.24 -0.42
N ASP A 42 4.56 -9.32 -1.18
CA ASP A 42 4.82 -10.69 -0.74
C ASP A 42 6.11 -11.15 -1.40
N VAL A 43 7.14 -11.41 -0.59
CA VAL A 43 8.48 -11.78 -1.05
C VAL A 43 8.80 -13.19 -0.59
N GLU A 44 9.20 -14.04 -1.53
CA GLU A 44 9.60 -15.42 -1.28
C GLU A 44 11.03 -15.68 -1.78
N GLY A 45 11.69 -16.69 -1.22
CA GLY A 45 12.98 -17.17 -1.71
C GLY A 45 14.20 -16.41 -1.19
N VAL A 46 14.01 -15.57 -0.17
CA VAL A 46 15.07 -14.76 0.47
C VAL A 46 15.22 -15.12 1.95
N SER A 47 16.37 -14.79 2.53
CA SER A 47 16.58 -14.77 3.97
C SER A 47 15.85 -13.59 4.63
N ARG A 48 15.77 -13.60 5.96
CA ARG A 48 15.16 -12.49 6.72
C ARG A 48 15.97 -11.21 6.57
N GLU A 49 17.30 -11.34 6.61
CA GLU A 49 18.24 -10.23 6.48
C GLU A 49 18.12 -9.56 5.10
N GLU A 50 18.06 -10.35 4.03
CA GLU A 50 17.84 -9.85 2.66
C GLU A 50 16.47 -9.18 2.53
N PHE A 51 15.42 -9.74 3.15
CA PHE A 51 14.10 -9.12 3.15
C PHE A 51 14.12 -7.75 3.84
N GLU A 52 14.71 -7.66 5.04
CA GLU A 52 14.79 -6.41 5.79
C GLU A 52 15.61 -5.33 5.05
N GLU A 53 16.66 -5.72 4.33
CA GLU A 53 17.41 -4.83 3.45
C GLU A 53 16.57 -4.38 2.25
N ALA A 54 15.89 -5.31 1.57
CA ALA A 54 15.03 -5.01 0.42
C ALA A 54 13.87 -4.07 0.80
N VAL A 55 13.28 -4.22 1.98
CA VAL A 55 12.27 -3.31 2.51
C VAL A 55 12.79 -1.88 2.56
N ARG A 56 14.04 -1.66 2.98
CA ARG A 56 14.61 -0.31 3.17
C ARG A 56 15.17 0.33 1.90
N THR A 57 15.41 -0.47 0.85
CA THR A 57 16.16 -0.03 -0.33
C THR A 57 15.37 -0.11 -1.63
N VAL A 58 14.52 -1.13 -1.79
CA VAL A 58 13.79 -1.41 -3.04
C VAL A 58 12.29 -1.22 -2.86
N LEU A 59 11.71 -1.75 -1.78
CA LEU A 59 10.25 -1.79 -1.60
C LEU A 59 9.68 -0.51 -0.96
N SER A 60 10.54 0.37 -0.46
CA SER A 60 10.18 1.58 0.26
C SER A 60 11.28 2.62 0.14
N ASP A 61 10.90 3.90 0.05
CA ASP A 61 11.80 5.02 0.37
C ASP A 61 11.59 5.41 1.85
N PRO A 62 12.56 5.16 2.76
CA PRO A 62 12.41 5.45 4.18
C PRO A 62 12.11 6.91 4.52
N ARG A 63 12.36 7.85 3.59
CA ARG A 63 12.06 9.28 3.79
C ARG A 63 10.60 9.61 3.47
N GLN A 64 9.99 8.83 2.60
CA GLN A 64 8.66 9.11 2.05
C GLN A 64 7.60 8.10 2.47
N ASP A 65 8.00 6.91 2.91
CA ASP A 65 7.11 5.78 3.11
C ASP A 65 7.16 5.30 4.56
N LEU A 66 6.01 4.84 5.05
CA LEU A 66 5.86 4.06 6.26
C LEU A 66 5.76 2.59 5.87
N THR A 67 6.44 1.72 6.62
CA THR A 67 6.36 0.27 6.42
C THR A 67 5.72 -0.38 7.64
N CYS A 68 4.83 -1.35 7.42
CA CYS A 68 4.25 -2.17 8.47
C CYS A 68 4.17 -3.64 8.04
N PRO A 69 4.35 -4.60 8.97
CA PRO A 69 4.25 -6.02 8.65
C PRO A 69 2.80 -6.47 8.42
N ASP A 70 1.83 -5.70 8.91
CA ASP A 70 0.41 -6.01 8.87
C ASP A 70 -0.47 -4.75 8.75
N LEU A 71 -1.68 -4.94 8.24
CA LEU A 71 -2.66 -3.87 8.03
C LEU A 71 -3.67 -3.86 9.19
N HIS A 72 -3.60 -2.80 9.99
CA HIS A 72 -4.61 -2.51 11.00
C HIS A 72 -5.72 -1.63 10.42
N LEU A 73 -6.97 -2.02 10.67
CA LEU A 73 -8.16 -1.26 10.33
C LEU A 73 -8.88 -0.81 11.60
N SER A 74 -9.22 0.46 11.65
CA SER A 74 -10.02 1.06 12.71
C SER A 74 -11.51 0.76 12.50
N GLU A 75 -12.32 1.00 13.53
CA GLU A 75 -13.77 0.91 13.39
C GLU A 75 -14.27 1.83 12.27
N GLY A 76 -15.14 1.31 11.40
CA GLY A 76 -15.66 2.06 10.25
C GLY A 76 -14.76 2.00 8.99
N GLU A 77 -13.49 1.61 9.11
CA GLU A 77 -12.62 1.41 7.94
C GLU A 77 -12.96 0.11 7.22
N ARG A 78 -12.77 0.11 5.89
CA ARG A 78 -12.89 -1.08 5.04
C ARG A 78 -11.72 -1.09 4.08
N ALA A 79 -11.16 -2.26 3.83
CA ALA A 79 -10.09 -2.44 2.86
C ALA A 79 -10.46 -3.53 1.86
N PHE A 80 -9.95 -3.38 0.65
CA PHE A 80 -9.93 -4.39 -0.38
C PHE A 80 -8.58 -4.32 -1.08
N ALA A 81 -8.17 -5.43 -1.69
CA ALA A 81 -6.92 -5.51 -2.44
C ALA A 81 -7.22 -5.53 -3.93
N LEU A 82 -6.34 -4.89 -4.69
CA LEU A 82 -6.26 -5.04 -6.14
C LEU A 82 -4.95 -5.75 -6.45
N GLU A 83 -5.02 -6.74 -7.33
CA GLU A 83 -3.83 -7.42 -7.85
C GLU A 83 -3.93 -7.49 -9.37
N TYR A 84 -2.77 -7.49 -10.00
CA TYR A 84 -2.66 -7.74 -11.43
C TYR A 84 -3.13 -9.15 -11.75
N LEU A 85 -3.74 -9.33 -12.93
CA LEU A 85 -4.12 -10.66 -13.38
C LEU A 85 -2.86 -11.50 -13.63
N PRO A 86 -2.94 -12.84 -13.56
CA PRO A 86 -1.81 -13.71 -13.85
C PRO A 86 -1.16 -13.37 -15.21
N GLY A 87 0.14 -13.08 -15.18
CA GLY A 87 0.92 -12.66 -16.35
C GLY A 87 0.99 -11.15 -16.60
N GLN A 88 0.30 -10.33 -15.80
CA GLN A 88 0.50 -8.89 -15.73
C GLN A 88 1.47 -8.54 -14.60
N PHE A 89 2.32 -7.55 -14.84
CA PHE A 89 3.33 -7.09 -13.89
C PHE A 89 3.29 -5.56 -13.79
N ASP A 90 3.54 -5.03 -12.60
CA ASP A 90 3.87 -3.62 -12.45
C ASP A 90 5.21 -3.36 -13.15
N GLN A 91 5.26 -2.36 -14.03
CA GLN A 91 6.47 -1.99 -14.77
C GLN A 91 7.30 -0.89 -14.07
N ARG A 92 6.85 -0.46 -12.89
CA ARG A 92 7.51 0.59 -12.10
C ARG A 92 8.85 0.16 -11.51
#